data_AF-A0AAD6S3V2-F1
#
_entry.id   AF-A0AAD6S3V2-F1
#
_cell.length_a   1.000
_cell.length_b   1.000
_cell.length_c   1.000
_cell.angle_alpha   90.00
_cell.angle_beta   90.00
_cell.angle_gamma   90.00
#
_symmetry.space_group_name_H-M   'P 1'
#
loop_
_entity.id
_entity.type
_entity.pdbx_description
1 polymer ?
#
loop_
_entity_poly.entity_id
_entity_poly.type
_entity_poly.pdbx_seq_one_letter_code
_entity_poly.pdbx_strand_id
1 'polypeptide(L)'
;MSAESLNLTLESFFGPILVGAFFAVASHATLIVQSYALYERTPAVHHPWKVLAGITCAFDFIRIIFLCQMAYQMFVVNWGDVLSIVGTPEPLILYLGFSGAQTLLCQGLLLYRVVRKQLPLCGALGLASVAAFALNTVASIQLRTRETTGYSMLHSGGEFLASLALRAAVDAVVSMLLLGELKPRTNLALTRYLAVIFASGLATSVVALACVAAFAASSSSLAWLALHFALGGFCSNAVVANFHLDINSRTFQRSSSGAAELLSISGPARSIETASAANEEQMVEAEHISAYEGSFARHPTAASAGGTAEGVRAWVATNPRPDAGGESSRRSVLSDDYPPTYKSMGGPL
;
A
#
# COMPACT_ATOMS: atom_id res chain seq x y z
N MET A 1 -10.27 37.65 23.19
CA MET A 1 -9.25 36.59 23.26
C MET A 1 -7.94 37.23 23.68
N SER A 2 -7.25 36.68 24.69
CA SER A 2 -5.88 37.11 25.00
C SER A 2 -4.91 36.60 23.93
N ALA A 3 -3.80 37.30 23.69
CA ALA A 3 -2.77 36.85 22.75
C ALA A 3 -2.26 35.42 23.07
N GLU A 4 -2.25 35.05 24.35
CA GLU A 4 -1.88 33.71 24.80
C GLU A 4 -2.89 32.63 24.35
N SER A 5 -4.19 32.91 24.44
CA SER A 5 -5.22 31.99 23.92
C SER A 5 -5.14 31.82 22.40
N LEU A 6 -4.68 32.85 21.68
CA LEU A 6 -4.48 32.80 20.23
C LEU A 6 -3.30 31.89 19.85
N ASN A 7 -2.17 32.02 20.56
CA ASN A 7 -0.98 31.19 20.28
C ASN A 7 -1.26 29.70 20.51
N LEU A 8 -1.92 29.36 21.62
CA LEU A 8 -2.33 27.97 21.92
C LEU A 8 -3.26 27.39 20.85
N THR A 9 -4.13 28.20 20.25
CA THR A 9 -4.98 27.73 19.15
C THR A 9 -4.17 27.45 17.89
N LEU A 10 -3.29 28.36 17.45
CA LEU A 10 -2.51 28.18 16.22
C LEU A 10 -1.68 26.89 16.25
N GLU A 11 -0.94 26.65 17.33
CA GLU A 11 -0.09 25.47 17.46
C GLU A 11 -0.88 24.15 17.37
N SER A 12 -2.08 24.13 17.97
CA SER A 12 -2.99 22.98 17.94
C SER A 12 -3.56 22.68 16.55
N PHE A 13 -3.70 23.69 15.67
CA PHE A 13 -4.19 23.52 14.30
C PHE A 13 -3.07 23.13 13.32
N PHE A 14 -1.98 23.88 13.34
CA PHE A 14 -0.93 23.79 12.33
C PHE A 14 0.00 22.59 12.51
N GLY A 15 0.34 22.26 13.76
CA GLY A 15 1.24 21.15 14.07
C GLY A 15 0.73 19.81 13.51
N PRO A 16 -0.50 19.38 13.84
CA PRO A 16 -1.04 18.13 13.35
C PRO A 16 -1.11 18.03 11.82
N ILE A 17 -1.56 19.09 11.13
CA ILE A 17 -1.61 19.12 9.67
C ILE A 17 -0.23 18.87 9.07
N LEU A 18 0.79 19.56 9.57
CA LEU A 18 2.16 19.44 9.09
C LEU A 18 2.70 18.01 9.30
N VAL A 19 2.50 17.46 10.49
CA VAL A 19 2.90 16.08 10.81
C VAL A 19 2.21 15.08 9.89
N GLY A 20 0.89 15.21 9.71
CA GLY A 20 0.11 14.36 8.80
C GLY A 20 0.58 14.46 7.35
N ALA A 21 0.93 15.67 6.88
CA ALA A 21 1.48 15.88 5.54
C ALA A 21 2.84 15.20 5.35
N PHE A 22 3.74 15.27 6.33
CA PHE A 22 5.00 14.54 6.29
C PHE A 22 4.80 13.03 6.21
N PHE A 23 3.91 12.47 7.03
CA PHE A 23 3.57 11.04 6.96
C PHE A 23 2.95 10.65 5.61
N ALA A 24 2.09 11.49 5.04
CA ALA A 24 1.50 11.25 3.73
C ALA A 24 2.57 11.22 2.61
N VAL A 25 3.51 12.17 2.61
CA VAL A 25 4.62 12.19 1.63
C VAL A 25 5.56 11.00 1.83
N ALA A 26 5.90 10.66 3.07
CA ALA A 26 6.76 9.51 3.37
C ALA A 26 6.13 8.19 2.92
N SER A 27 4.84 7.99 3.18
CA SER A 27 4.11 6.80 2.74
C SER A 27 3.93 6.72 1.22
N HIS A 28 3.96 7.84 0.50
CA HIS A 28 4.01 7.84 -0.96
C HIS A 28 5.39 7.48 -1.50
N ALA A 29 6.46 7.95 -0.85
CA ALA A 29 7.81 7.53 -1.22
C ALA A 29 7.96 6.01 -1.08
N THR A 30 7.42 5.39 -0.02
CA THR A 30 7.41 3.92 0.11
C THR A 30 6.59 3.26 -0.99
N LEU A 31 5.45 3.85 -1.36
CA LEU A 31 4.60 3.34 -2.43
C LEU A 31 5.33 3.32 -3.79
N ILE A 32 6.10 4.36 -4.11
CA ILE A 32 6.90 4.44 -5.33
C ILE A 32 7.95 3.32 -5.33
N VAL A 33 8.70 3.14 -4.24
CA VAL A 33 9.73 2.10 -4.13
C VAL A 33 9.12 0.70 -4.28
N GLN A 34 7.99 0.44 -3.61
CA GLN A 34 7.28 -0.84 -3.73
C GLN A 34 6.75 -1.07 -5.15
N SER A 35 6.20 -0.04 -5.78
CA SER A 35 5.71 -0.12 -7.15
C SER A 35 6.86 -0.37 -8.12
N TYR A 36 7.98 0.33 -7.97
CA TYR A 36 9.17 0.12 -8.80
C TYR A 36 9.68 -1.32 -8.70
N ALA A 37 9.81 -1.85 -7.48
CA ALA A 37 10.19 -3.25 -7.26
C ALA A 37 9.23 -4.25 -7.92
N LEU A 38 7.91 -3.95 -7.93
CA LEU A 38 6.90 -4.75 -8.63
C LEU A 38 7.16 -4.79 -10.15
N TYR A 39 7.50 -3.64 -10.75
CA TYR A 39 7.76 -3.53 -12.18
C TYR A 39 9.04 -4.27 -12.60
N GLU A 40 10.10 -4.15 -11.82
CA GLU A 40 11.43 -4.73 -12.09
C GLU A 40 11.43 -6.26 -11.93
N ARG A 41 10.86 -6.79 -10.83
CA ARG A 41 10.91 -8.23 -10.52
C ARG A 41 9.98 -9.10 -11.36
N THR A 42 9.01 -8.49 -12.04
CA THR A 42 7.97 -9.24 -12.77
C THR A 42 7.97 -8.88 -14.27
N PRO A 43 9.05 -9.09 -15.03
CA PRO A 43 9.14 -8.62 -16.42
C PRO A 43 8.12 -9.30 -17.34
N ALA A 44 7.80 -10.59 -17.10
CA ALA A 44 7.14 -11.44 -18.10
C ALA A 44 5.67 -11.77 -17.83
N VAL A 45 5.10 -11.51 -16.64
CA VAL A 45 3.85 -12.17 -16.24
C VAL A 45 2.86 -11.18 -15.57
N HIS A 46 1.76 -10.92 -16.27
CA HIS A 46 0.52 -10.20 -15.87
C HIS A 46 0.53 -8.66 -15.83
N HIS A 47 0.21 -8.06 -16.97
CA HIS A 47 -0.09 -6.63 -17.13
C HIS A 47 -1.16 -6.03 -16.17
N PRO A 48 -2.28 -6.71 -15.80
CA PRO A 48 -3.34 -6.03 -15.06
C PRO A 48 -2.91 -5.57 -13.66
N TRP A 49 -2.08 -6.32 -12.95
CA TRP A 49 -1.58 -5.93 -11.62
C TRP A 49 -0.63 -4.73 -11.68
N LYS A 50 0.19 -4.65 -12.73
CA LYS A 50 1.06 -3.50 -12.98
C LYS A 50 0.22 -2.26 -13.26
N VAL A 51 -0.77 -2.36 -14.14
CA VAL A 51 -1.68 -1.26 -14.45
C VAL A 51 -2.38 -0.77 -13.18
N LEU A 52 -2.87 -1.70 -12.36
CA LEU A 52 -3.56 -1.37 -11.12
C LEU A 52 -2.65 -0.72 -10.07
N ALA A 53 -1.41 -1.19 -9.90
CA ALA A 53 -0.41 -0.54 -9.05
C ALA A 53 -0.09 0.88 -9.55
N GLY A 54 0.04 1.06 -10.86
CA GLY A 54 0.21 2.38 -11.49
C GLY A 54 -0.98 3.31 -11.22
N ILE A 55 -2.22 2.81 -11.33
CA ILE A 55 -3.43 3.57 -11.00
C ILE A 55 -3.42 3.97 -9.52
N THR A 56 -3.13 3.03 -8.60
CA THR A 56 -3.04 3.31 -7.16
C THR A 56 -1.98 4.38 -6.87
N CYS A 57 -0.81 4.30 -7.52
CA CYS A 57 0.25 5.30 -7.39
C CYS A 57 -0.19 6.68 -7.92
N ALA A 58 -0.89 6.72 -9.05
CA ALA A 58 -1.39 7.97 -9.63
C ALA A 58 -2.46 8.64 -8.74
N PHE A 59 -3.40 7.86 -8.20
CA PHE A 59 -4.40 8.37 -7.25
C PHE A 59 -3.74 8.96 -6.00
N ASP A 60 -2.76 8.26 -5.45
CA ASP A 60 -2.06 8.71 -4.25
C ASP A 60 -1.20 9.96 -4.52
N PHE A 61 -0.59 10.07 -5.70
CA PHE A 61 0.13 11.26 -6.13
C PHE A 61 -0.80 12.48 -6.26
N ILE A 62 -1.94 12.32 -6.94
CA ILE A 62 -2.96 13.39 -7.08
C ILE A 62 -3.45 13.83 -5.70
N ARG A 63 -3.72 12.88 -4.80
CA ARG A 63 -4.11 13.16 -3.41
C ARG A 63 -3.05 14.01 -2.69
N ILE A 64 -1.76 13.73 -2.89
CA ILE A 64 -0.67 14.49 -2.27
C ILE A 64 -0.53 15.89 -2.88
N ILE A 65 -0.76 16.06 -4.18
CA ILE A 65 -0.80 17.40 -4.80
C ILE A 65 -1.83 18.28 -4.09
N PHE A 66 -3.06 17.77 -3.87
CA PHE A 66 -4.09 18.52 -3.16
C PHE A 66 -3.72 18.79 -1.70
N LEU A 67 -3.06 17.84 -1.03
CA LEU A 67 -2.55 18.03 0.33
C LEU A 67 -1.47 19.12 0.41
N CYS A 68 -0.53 19.15 -0.54
CA CYS A 68 0.49 20.19 -0.63
C CYS A 68 -0.14 21.55 -0.95
N GLN A 69 -1.13 21.61 -1.84
CA GLN A 69 -1.85 22.84 -2.16
C GLN A 69 -2.63 23.37 -0.95
N MET A 70 -3.31 22.49 -0.21
CA MET A 70 -3.97 22.83 1.04
C MET A 70 -2.98 23.39 2.05
N ALA A 71 -1.86 22.68 2.27
CA ALA A 71 -0.81 23.14 3.17
C ALA A 71 -0.25 24.51 2.75
N TYR A 72 0.02 24.72 1.46
CA TYR A 72 0.48 26.02 0.95
C TYR A 72 -0.51 27.15 1.22
N GLN A 73 -1.81 26.92 0.99
CA GLN A 73 -2.84 27.92 1.29
C GLN A 73 -2.90 28.24 2.79
N MET A 74 -2.81 27.24 3.66
CA MET A 74 -2.88 27.43 5.12
C MET A 74 -1.61 28.05 5.71
N PHE A 75 -0.43 27.65 5.26
CA PHE A 75 0.86 28.06 5.84
C PHE A 75 1.46 29.31 5.20
N VAL A 76 1.20 29.58 3.91
CA VAL A 76 1.86 30.66 3.17
C VAL A 76 0.86 31.77 2.84
N VAL A 77 -0.24 31.44 2.16
CA VAL A 77 -1.18 32.45 1.67
C VAL A 77 -1.96 33.10 2.80
N ASN A 78 -2.47 32.29 3.73
CA ASN A 78 -3.34 32.74 4.81
C ASN A 78 -2.63 32.76 6.18
N TRP A 79 -1.31 32.94 6.18
CA TRP A 79 -0.54 32.96 7.43
C TRP A 79 -1.00 34.11 8.33
N GLY A 80 -1.45 33.78 9.54
CA GLY A 80 -1.93 34.75 10.53
C GLY A 80 -3.39 35.22 10.32
N ASP A 81 -4.06 34.83 9.24
CA ASP A 81 -5.48 35.12 9.02
C ASP A 81 -6.37 33.99 9.58
N VAL A 82 -6.79 34.17 10.83
CA VAL A 82 -7.64 33.21 11.55
C VAL A 82 -8.98 32.99 10.84
N LEU A 83 -9.54 34.00 10.18
CA LEU A 83 -10.84 33.88 9.52
C LEU A 83 -10.74 32.98 8.28
N SER A 84 -9.65 33.10 7.53
CA SER A 84 -9.39 32.25 6.37
C SER A 84 -9.10 30.79 6.74
N ILE A 85 -8.46 30.55 7.91
CA ILE A 85 -8.21 29.19 8.44
C ILE A 85 -9.49 28.50 8.90
N VAL A 86 -10.47 29.27 9.39
CA VAL A 86 -11.78 28.75 9.82
C VAL A 86 -12.61 28.26 8.62
N GLY A 87 -12.33 28.76 7.41
CA GLY A 87 -12.92 28.28 6.17
C GLY A 87 -12.32 26.95 5.72
N THR A 88 -13.15 26.07 5.13
CA THR A 88 -12.67 24.83 4.51
C THR A 88 -11.97 25.17 3.19
N PRO A 89 -10.64 24.97 3.05
CA PRO A 89 -9.97 25.24 1.78
C PRO A 89 -10.46 24.27 0.70
N GLU A 90 -10.74 24.77 -0.50
CA GLU A 90 -11.24 23.95 -1.62
C GLU A 90 -10.37 22.71 -1.92
N PRO A 91 -9.02 22.78 -1.87
CA PRO A 91 -8.18 21.60 -2.04
C PRO A 91 -8.44 20.47 -1.03
N LEU A 92 -8.92 20.76 0.19
CA LEU A 92 -9.27 19.75 1.18
C LEU A 92 -10.48 18.93 0.73
N ILE A 93 -11.45 19.55 0.08
CA ILE A 93 -12.66 18.87 -0.43
C ILE A 93 -12.26 17.90 -1.55
N LEU A 94 -11.40 18.35 -2.47
CA LEU A 94 -10.87 17.50 -3.53
C LEU A 94 -10.02 16.35 -2.95
N TYR A 95 -9.17 16.65 -1.97
CA TYR A 95 -8.41 15.64 -1.23
C TYR A 95 -9.32 14.56 -0.64
N LEU A 96 -10.42 14.93 0.03
CA LEU A 96 -11.36 13.99 0.63
C LEU A 96 -12.09 13.14 -0.43
N GLY A 97 -12.42 13.72 -1.58
CA GLY A 97 -12.99 13.00 -2.72
C GLY A 97 -12.04 11.93 -3.26
N PHE A 98 -10.78 12.28 -3.50
CA PHE A 98 -9.75 11.33 -3.96
C PHE A 98 -9.43 10.28 -2.90
N SER A 99 -9.39 10.65 -1.62
CA SER A 99 -9.24 9.72 -0.49
C SER A 99 -10.36 8.68 -0.47
N GLY A 100 -11.61 9.11 -0.66
CA GLY A 100 -12.76 8.21 -0.78
C GLY A 100 -12.63 7.24 -1.96
N ALA A 101 -12.29 7.76 -3.14
CA ALA A 101 -12.14 6.95 -4.35
C ALA A 101 -10.99 5.92 -4.22
N GLN A 102 -9.85 6.33 -3.69
CA GLN A 102 -8.70 5.47 -3.41
C GLN A 102 -9.06 4.35 -2.43
N THR A 103 -9.89 4.65 -1.43
CA THR A 103 -10.38 3.66 -0.47
C THR A 103 -11.28 2.63 -1.14
N LEU A 104 -12.24 3.08 -1.95
CA LEU A 104 -13.12 2.19 -2.69
C LEU A 104 -12.32 1.27 -3.61
N LEU A 105 -11.27 1.80 -4.25
CA LEU A 105 -10.31 1.02 -5.03
C LEU A 105 -9.61 -0.04 -4.16
N CYS A 106 -8.99 0.35 -3.04
CA CYS A 106 -8.34 -0.60 -2.14
C CYS A 106 -9.28 -1.71 -1.68
N GLN A 107 -10.48 -1.35 -1.19
CA GLN A 107 -11.46 -2.29 -0.67
C GLN A 107 -11.95 -3.23 -1.77
N GLY A 108 -12.24 -2.72 -2.96
CA GLY A 108 -12.61 -3.56 -4.11
C GLY A 108 -11.57 -4.64 -4.43
N LEU A 109 -10.28 -4.31 -4.30
CA LEU A 109 -9.19 -5.26 -4.53
C LEU A 109 -9.03 -6.29 -3.42
N LEU A 110 -9.22 -5.89 -2.16
CA LEU A 110 -9.24 -6.83 -1.06
C LEU A 110 -10.45 -7.77 -1.15
N LEU A 111 -11.63 -7.24 -1.50
CA LEU A 111 -12.84 -8.02 -1.71
C LEU A 111 -12.69 -9.02 -2.85
N TYR A 112 -12.05 -8.64 -3.96
CA TYR A 112 -11.78 -9.54 -5.09
C TYR A 112 -11.10 -10.85 -4.66
N ARG A 113 -10.27 -10.82 -3.61
CA ARG A 113 -9.63 -12.02 -3.04
C ARG A 113 -10.61 -12.90 -2.28
N VAL A 114 -11.51 -12.29 -1.52
CA VAL A 114 -12.51 -13.00 -0.68
C VAL A 114 -13.62 -13.61 -1.53
N VAL A 115 -13.95 -13.01 -2.69
CA VAL A 115 -15.04 -13.43 -3.59
C VAL A 115 -15.00 -14.92 -3.95
N ARG A 116 -13.81 -15.52 -4.01
CA ARG A 116 -13.65 -16.94 -4.38
C ARG A 116 -14.29 -17.94 -3.41
N LYS A 117 -14.67 -17.52 -2.20
CA LYS A 117 -15.15 -18.44 -1.15
C LYS A 117 -16.54 -18.12 -0.63
N GLN A 118 -16.90 -16.85 -0.47
CA GLN A 118 -18.14 -16.45 0.21
C GLN A 118 -18.82 -15.28 -0.50
N LEU A 119 -19.51 -15.60 -1.60
CA LEU A 119 -20.21 -14.62 -2.43
C LEU A 119 -21.20 -13.70 -1.67
N PRO A 120 -22.07 -14.20 -0.75
CA PRO A 120 -23.03 -13.31 -0.08
C PRO A 120 -22.35 -12.32 0.88
N LEU A 121 -21.31 -12.76 1.59
CA LEU A 121 -20.53 -11.89 2.48
C LEU A 121 -19.77 -10.82 1.69
N CYS A 122 -19.23 -11.17 0.52
CA CYS A 122 -18.59 -10.21 -0.37
C CYS A 122 -19.56 -9.17 -0.90
N GLY A 123 -20.80 -9.56 -1.22
CA GLY A 123 -21.86 -8.61 -1.61
C GLY A 123 -22.16 -7.61 -0.50
N ALA A 124 -22.30 -8.08 0.74
CA ALA A 124 -22.54 -7.23 1.90
C ALA A 124 -21.36 -6.26 2.18
N LEU A 125 -20.12 -6.75 2.14
CA LEU A 125 -18.92 -5.93 2.31
C LEU A 125 -18.75 -4.92 1.16
N GLY A 126 -19.12 -5.30 -0.05
CA GLY A 126 -19.05 -4.42 -1.23
C GLY A 126 -20.05 -3.29 -1.10
N LEU A 127 -21.29 -3.61 -0.70
CA LEU A 127 -22.30 -2.61 -0.40
C LEU A 127 -21.88 -1.68 0.75
N ALA A 128 -21.27 -2.22 1.81
CA ALA A 128 -20.72 -1.42 2.90
C ALA A 128 -19.59 -0.48 2.44
N SER A 129 -18.72 -0.93 1.53
CA SER A 129 -17.66 -0.11 0.94
C SER A 129 -18.21 1.04 0.09
N VAL A 130 -19.24 0.76 -0.72
CA VAL A 130 -19.96 1.78 -1.52
C VAL A 130 -20.70 2.77 -0.61
N ALA A 131 -21.35 2.28 0.45
CA ALA A 131 -22.02 3.14 1.44
C ALA A 131 -21.01 4.06 2.16
N ALA A 132 -19.83 3.55 2.52
CA ALA A 132 -18.78 4.37 3.12
C ALA A 132 -18.28 5.46 2.14
N PHE A 133 -18.10 5.13 0.86
CA PHE A 133 -17.76 6.10 -0.17
C PHE A 133 -18.85 7.17 -0.35
N ALA A 134 -20.12 6.77 -0.36
CA ALA A 134 -21.25 7.69 -0.44
C ALA A 134 -21.29 8.63 0.76
N LEU A 135 -21.13 8.11 1.99
CA LEU A 135 -21.06 8.93 3.21
C LEU A 135 -19.90 9.93 3.18
N ASN A 136 -18.72 9.51 2.72
CA ASN A 136 -17.57 10.40 2.55
C ASN A 136 -17.84 11.50 1.51
N THR A 137 -18.55 11.17 0.42
CA THR A 137 -18.94 12.14 -0.61
C THR A 137 -19.96 13.14 -0.07
N VAL A 138 -20.98 12.67 0.67
CA VAL A 138 -21.96 13.53 1.34
C VAL A 138 -21.26 14.46 2.33
N ALA A 139 -20.36 13.93 3.16
CA ALA A 139 -19.56 14.75 4.09
C ALA A 139 -18.75 15.82 3.33
N SER A 140 -18.11 15.46 2.22
CA SER A 140 -17.33 16.41 1.39
C SER A 140 -18.21 17.51 0.77
N ILE A 141 -19.42 17.18 0.32
CA ILE A 141 -20.38 18.16 -0.22
C ILE A 141 -20.90 19.06 0.90
N GLN A 142 -21.22 18.51 2.07
CA GLN A 142 -21.66 19.30 3.21
C GLN A 142 -20.58 20.28 3.67
N LEU A 143 -19.31 19.87 3.67
CA LEU A 143 -18.18 20.75 3.96
C LEU A 143 -18.04 21.91 2.97
N ARG A 144 -18.54 21.74 1.74
CA ARG A 144 -18.56 22.80 0.71
C ARG A 144 -19.73 23.76 0.87
N THR A 145 -20.94 23.23 1.09
CA THR A 145 -22.18 24.02 1.08
C THR A 145 -22.39 24.80 2.37
N ARG A 146 -21.86 24.27 3.46
CA ARG A 146 -21.86 24.94 4.75
C ARG A 146 -20.67 25.89 4.77
N GLU A 147 -20.89 27.15 4.35
CA GLU A 147 -19.98 28.28 4.62
C GLU A 147 -19.77 28.54 6.13
N THR A 148 -20.34 27.69 7.00
CA THR A 148 -20.33 27.86 8.43
C THR A 148 -18.95 27.61 9.01
N THR A 149 -18.47 28.65 9.69
CA THR A 149 -17.48 28.65 10.77
C THR A 149 -17.19 27.26 11.34
N GLY A 150 -15.91 26.86 11.43
CA GLY A 150 -15.39 25.54 11.83
C GLY A 150 -16.05 24.83 13.04
N TYR A 151 -16.81 25.54 13.88
CA TYR A 151 -17.72 24.93 14.87
C TYR A 151 -18.84 24.06 14.25
N SER A 152 -19.25 24.26 13.00
CA SER A 152 -20.30 23.42 12.39
C SER A 152 -19.80 22.06 11.93
N MET A 153 -18.48 21.90 11.65
CA MET A 153 -17.89 20.61 11.29
C MET A 153 -18.16 19.56 12.37
N LEU A 154 -18.22 20.01 13.62
CA LEU A 154 -18.52 19.23 14.80
C LEU A 154 -19.94 18.65 14.79
N HIS A 155 -20.91 19.39 14.23
CA HIS A 155 -22.31 18.98 14.18
C HIS A 155 -22.64 18.13 12.94
N SER A 156 -21.92 18.31 11.83
CA SER A 156 -21.97 17.44 10.63
C SER A 156 -20.87 16.36 10.60
N GLY A 157 -20.19 16.13 11.72
CA GLY A 157 -19.12 15.15 11.80
C GLY A 157 -19.62 13.70 11.78
N GLY A 158 -20.92 13.49 11.99
CA GLY A 158 -21.53 12.18 12.10
C GLY A 158 -21.35 11.33 10.84
N GLU A 159 -21.57 11.93 9.66
CA GLU A 159 -21.43 11.25 8.37
C GLU A 159 -19.98 10.84 8.10
N PHE A 160 -19.03 11.73 8.41
CA PHE A 160 -17.61 11.47 8.27
C PHE A 160 -17.16 10.36 9.24
N LEU A 161 -17.57 10.43 10.50
CA LEU A 161 -17.27 9.42 11.51
C LEU A 161 -17.88 8.06 11.16
N ALA A 162 -19.13 8.05 10.69
CA ALA A 162 -19.79 6.85 10.20
C ALA A 162 -19.05 6.24 9.00
N SER A 163 -18.57 7.07 8.07
CA SER A 163 -17.77 6.60 6.94
C SER A 163 -16.46 5.94 7.39
N LEU A 164 -15.75 6.53 8.37
CA LEU A 164 -14.51 5.99 8.92
C LEU A 164 -14.74 4.70 9.70
N ALA A 165 -15.78 4.66 10.55
CA ALA A 165 -16.14 3.48 11.32
C ALA A 165 -16.54 2.32 10.40
N LEU A 166 -17.32 2.59 9.36
CA LEU A 166 -17.72 1.58 8.38
C LEU A 166 -16.52 1.05 7.60
N ARG A 167 -15.58 1.92 7.22
CA ARG A 167 -14.30 1.50 6.59
C ARG A 167 -13.48 0.62 7.52
N ALA A 168 -13.30 1.03 8.77
CA ALA A 168 -12.56 0.25 9.76
C ALA A 168 -13.20 -1.13 9.97
N ALA A 169 -14.53 -1.20 10.01
CA ALA A 169 -15.26 -2.46 10.12
C ALA A 169 -15.06 -3.37 8.90
N VAL A 170 -15.15 -2.83 7.69
CA VAL A 170 -14.89 -3.59 6.45
C VAL A 170 -13.47 -4.13 6.43
N ASP A 171 -12.47 -3.26 6.69
CA ASP A 171 -11.06 -3.64 6.70
C ASP A 171 -10.76 -4.70 7.77
N ALA A 172 -11.36 -4.58 8.97
CA ALA A 172 -11.22 -5.56 10.04
C ALA A 172 -11.83 -6.92 9.68
N VAL A 173 -13.05 -6.94 9.14
CA VAL A 173 -13.71 -8.20 8.72
C VAL A 173 -12.91 -8.87 7.62
N VAL A 174 -12.50 -8.13 6.60
CA VAL A 174 -11.67 -8.65 5.50
C VAL A 174 -10.34 -9.17 6.04
N SER A 175 -9.70 -8.43 6.96
CA SER A 175 -8.46 -8.87 7.60
C SER A 175 -8.63 -10.18 8.36
N MET A 176 -9.71 -10.32 9.14
CA MET A 176 -10.00 -11.53 9.89
C MET A 176 -10.27 -12.73 8.98
N LEU A 177 -10.98 -12.51 7.86
CA LEU A 177 -11.20 -13.56 6.85
C LEU A 177 -9.89 -14.02 6.24
N LEU A 178 -9.02 -13.10 5.83
CA LEU A 178 -7.72 -13.41 5.25
C LEU A 178 -6.78 -14.10 6.26
N LEU A 179 -6.76 -13.65 7.52
CA LEU A 179 -5.97 -14.25 8.59
C LEU A 179 -6.45 -15.66 8.94
N GLY A 180 -7.76 -15.91 8.91
CA GLY A 180 -8.33 -17.24 9.13
C GLY A 180 -7.88 -18.29 8.10
N GLU A 181 -7.40 -17.87 6.93
CA GLU A 181 -6.89 -18.79 5.90
C GLU A 181 -5.45 -19.24 6.16
N LEU A 182 -4.69 -18.49 6.96
CA LEU A 182 -3.31 -18.81 7.26
C LEU A 182 -3.25 -19.98 8.25
N LYS A 183 -3.03 -21.18 7.72
CA LYS A 183 -2.71 -22.35 8.55
C LYS A 183 -1.36 -22.14 9.24
N PRO A 184 -1.27 -22.23 10.58
CA PRO A 184 0.00 -22.08 11.29
C PRO A 184 0.89 -23.29 10.97
N ARG A 185 1.84 -23.10 10.07
CA ARG A 185 2.91 -24.07 9.80
C ARG A 185 4.24 -23.32 9.86
N THR A 186 5.01 -23.62 10.92
CA THR A 186 6.43 -23.32 11.17
C THR A 186 6.87 -21.86 11.46
N ASN A 187 8.03 -21.72 12.12
CA ASN A 187 8.59 -20.45 12.64
C ASN A 187 8.91 -19.38 11.58
N LEU A 188 8.98 -19.74 10.30
CA LEU A 188 9.07 -18.78 9.18
C LEU A 188 7.76 -17.99 8.97
N ALA A 189 6.74 -18.29 9.77
CA ALA A 189 5.44 -17.66 9.68
C ALA A 189 5.44 -16.23 10.23
N LEU A 190 6.33 -15.81 11.15
CA LEU A 190 6.20 -14.48 11.77
C LEU A 190 6.41 -13.32 10.78
N THR A 191 7.45 -13.36 9.94
CA THR A 191 7.67 -12.36 8.89
C THR A 191 6.54 -12.36 7.86
N ARG A 192 6.02 -13.55 7.53
CA ARG A 192 4.85 -13.70 6.65
C ARG A 192 3.57 -13.16 7.30
N TYR A 193 3.40 -13.34 8.60
CA TYR A 193 2.26 -12.81 9.36
C TYR A 193 2.32 -11.29 9.39
N LEU A 194 3.49 -10.69 9.63
CA LEU A 194 3.64 -9.23 9.56
C LEU A 194 3.33 -8.71 8.16
N ALA A 195 3.88 -9.33 7.12
CA ALA A 195 3.58 -8.97 5.73
C ALA A 195 2.08 -9.11 5.42
N VAL A 196 1.43 -10.16 5.94
CA VAL A 196 0.00 -10.38 5.78
C VAL A 196 -0.82 -9.39 6.59
N ILE A 197 -0.40 -9.00 7.80
CA ILE A 197 -1.06 -7.99 8.62
C ILE A 197 -1.05 -6.62 7.93
N PHE A 198 0.09 -6.25 7.36
CA PHE A 198 0.21 -5.01 6.59
C PHE A 198 -0.54 -5.07 5.27
N ALA A 199 -0.55 -6.23 4.61
CA ALA A 199 -1.29 -6.44 3.39
C ALA A 199 -2.81 -6.56 3.63
N SER A 200 -3.27 -7.12 4.75
CA SER A 200 -4.67 -7.47 4.95
C SER A 200 -5.58 -6.29 5.23
N GLY A 201 -5.02 -5.11 5.53
CA GLY A 201 -5.78 -3.94 5.98
C GLY A 201 -5.92 -3.84 7.49
N LEU A 202 -5.21 -4.67 8.28
CA LEU A 202 -5.29 -4.55 9.73
C LEU A 202 -4.67 -3.22 10.20
N ALA A 203 -3.52 -2.84 9.61
CA ALA A 203 -2.90 -1.54 9.89
C ALA A 203 -3.84 -0.37 9.54
N THR A 204 -4.56 -0.44 8.41
CA THR A 204 -5.53 0.61 8.04
C THR A 204 -6.71 0.63 9.00
N SER A 205 -7.20 -0.51 9.47
CA SER A 205 -8.26 -0.57 10.48
C SER A 205 -7.84 0.04 11.82
N VAL A 206 -6.61 -0.22 12.29
CA VAL A 206 -6.07 0.35 13.54
C VAL A 206 -5.93 1.87 13.43
N VAL A 207 -5.39 2.37 12.31
CA VAL A 207 -5.26 3.82 12.08
C VAL A 207 -6.63 4.47 11.94
N ALA A 208 -7.60 3.82 11.28
CA ALA A 208 -8.96 4.33 11.18
C ALA A 208 -9.65 4.40 12.55
N LEU A 209 -9.49 3.38 13.41
CA LEU A 209 -9.97 3.40 14.79
C LEU A 209 -9.29 4.49 15.62
N ALA A 210 -7.98 4.68 15.48
CA ALA A 210 -7.25 5.77 16.12
C ALA A 210 -7.77 7.13 15.66
N CYS A 211 -8.11 7.28 14.37
CA CYS A 211 -8.73 8.48 13.83
C CYS A 211 -10.12 8.75 14.45
N VAL A 212 -10.96 7.71 14.56
CA VAL A 212 -12.28 7.77 15.22
C VAL A 212 -12.12 8.17 16.70
N ALA A 213 -11.18 7.55 17.41
CA ALA A 213 -10.90 7.83 18.81
C ALA A 213 -10.38 9.27 19.01
N ALA A 214 -9.46 9.73 18.16
CA ALA A 214 -8.96 11.10 18.19
C ALA A 214 -10.07 12.12 17.94
N PHE A 215 -10.96 11.84 16.97
CA PHE A 215 -12.12 12.68 16.69
C PHE A 215 -13.09 12.74 17.87
N ALA A 216 -13.35 11.60 18.52
CA ALA A 216 -14.24 11.52 19.68
C ALA A 216 -13.65 12.19 20.93
N ALA A 217 -12.33 12.08 21.14
CA ALA A 217 -11.65 12.64 22.29
C ALA A 217 -11.50 14.17 22.20
N SER A 218 -11.16 14.68 21.02
CA SER A 218 -10.99 16.11 20.80
C SER A 218 -11.36 16.48 19.37
N SER A 219 -12.61 16.88 19.20
CA SER A 219 -13.11 17.43 17.95
C SER A 219 -12.56 18.83 17.64
N SER A 220 -12.04 19.53 18.65
CA SER A 220 -11.38 20.83 18.49
C SER A 220 -9.94 20.70 17.98
N SER A 221 -9.30 19.54 18.15
CA SER A 221 -7.96 19.28 17.62
C SER A 221 -8.04 18.72 16.20
N LEU A 222 -7.11 19.13 15.34
CA LEU A 222 -6.92 18.52 14.02
C LEU A 222 -6.03 17.25 14.04
N ALA A 223 -5.79 16.68 15.22
CA ALA A 223 -5.05 15.42 15.35
C ALA A 223 -5.69 14.27 14.55
N TRP A 224 -7.02 14.19 14.53
CA TRP A 224 -7.72 13.19 13.72
C TRP A 224 -7.46 13.38 12.21
N LEU A 225 -7.34 14.64 11.75
CA LEU A 225 -7.09 14.95 10.36
C LEU A 225 -5.68 14.53 9.94
N ALA A 226 -4.69 14.71 10.83
CA ALA A 226 -3.33 14.22 10.64
C ALA A 226 -3.28 12.70 10.43
N LEU A 227 -4.01 11.95 11.26
CA LEU A 227 -4.15 10.49 11.13
C LEU A 227 -4.87 10.12 9.82
N HIS A 228 -5.89 10.88 9.43
CA HIS A 228 -6.59 10.69 8.18
C HIS A 228 -5.69 10.91 6.95
N PHE A 229 -4.74 11.84 7.00
CA PHE A 229 -3.75 12.05 5.94
C PHE A 229 -2.81 10.86 5.75
N ALA A 230 -2.41 10.22 6.84
CA ALA A 230 -1.58 9.02 6.79
C ALA A 230 -2.35 7.78 6.29
N LEU A 231 -3.66 7.70 6.57
CA LEU A 231 -4.50 6.54 6.23
C LEU A 231 -4.50 6.19 4.74
N GLY A 232 -4.53 7.20 3.86
CA GLY A 232 -4.49 6.99 2.40
C GLY A 232 -3.21 6.28 1.93
N GLY A 233 -2.07 6.69 2.46
CA GLY A 233 -0.78 6.07 2.15
C GLY A 233 -0.70 4.62 2.62
N PHE A 234 -1.19 4.32 3.83
CA PHE A 234 -1.25 2.94 4.32
C PHE A 234 -2.13 2.03 3.44
N CYS A 235 -3.26 2.55 2.94
CA CYS A 235 -4.14 1.84 2.02
C CYS A 235 -3.41 1.43 0.73
N SER A 236 -2.74 2.40 0.08
CA SER A 236 -2.01 2.13 -1.16
C SER A 236 -0.84 1.17 -0.98
N ASN A 237 -0.06 1.33 0.10
CA ASN A 237 1.03 0.42 0.41
C ASN A 237 0.52 -1.01 0.68
N ALA A 238 -0.60 -1.16 1.39
CA ALA A 238 -1.22 -2.46 1.62
C ALA A 238 -1.64 -3.13 0.29
N VAL A 239 -2.21 -2.37 -0.65
CA VAL A 239 -2.59 -2.88 -1.98
C VAL A 239 -1.39 -3.37 -2.79
N VAL A 240 -0.29 -2.61 -2.84
CA VAL A 240 0.91 -3.04 -3.58
C VAL A 240 1.59 -4.22 -2.89
N ALA A 241 1.67 -4.22 -1.56
CA ALA A 241 2.17 -5.35 -0.79
C ALA A 241 1.36 -6.63 -1.06
N ASN A 242 0.03 -6.51 -1.19
CA ASN A 242 -0.82 -7.62 -1.58
C ASN A 242 -0.43 -8.19 -2.95
N PHE A 243 -0.14 -7.36 -3.94
CA PHE A 243 0.27 -7.84 -5.27
C PHE A 243 1.57 -8.63 -5.21
N HIS A 244 2.55 -8.16 -4.44
CA HIS A 244 3.79 -8.90 -4.19
C HIS A 244 3.51 -10.29 -3.60
N LEU A 245 2.63 -10.38 -2.60
CA LEU A 245 2.28 -11.66 -1.99
C LEU A 245 1.61 -12.63 -2.98
N ASP A 246 0.70 -12.14 -3.82
CA ASP A 246 0.01 -12.99 -4.81
C ASP A 246 0.98 -13.50 -5.88
N ILE A 247 1.85 -12.65 -6.42
CA ILE A 247 2.87 -13.06 -7.39
C ILE A 247 3.80 -14.12 -6.80
N ASN A 248 4.32 -13.88 -5.59
CA ASN A 248 5.22 -14.82 -4.92
C ASN A 248 4.54 -16.17 -4.64
N SER A 249 3.26 -16.17 -4.25
CA SER A 249 2.51 -17.40 -3.99
C SER A 249 2.34 -18.26 -5.24
N ARG A 250 2.14 -17.65 -6.40
CA ARG A 250 2.00 -18.35 -7.69
C ARG A 250 3.32 -18.93 -8.17
N THR A 251 4.42 -18.19 -8.00
CA THR A 251 5.76 -18.68 -8.34
C THR A 251 6.11 -19.89 -7.50
N PHE A 252 5.86 -19.84 -6.19
CA PHE A 252 6.11 -20.97 -5.29
C PHE A 252 5.28 -22.21 -5.66
N GLN A 253 3.99 -22.03 -5.98
CA GLN A 253 3.15 -23.14 -6.42
C GLN A 253 3.69 -23.81 -7.69
N ARG A 254 4.12 -23.03 -8.68
CA ARG A 254 4.71 -23.57 -9.92
C ARG A 254 5.97 -24.39 -9.65
N SER A 255 6.86 -23.90 -8.79
CA SER A 255 8.07 -24.64 -8.40
C SER A 255 7.74 -25.96 -7.69
N SER A 256 6.74 -25.96 -6.81
CA SER A 256 6.31 -27.18 -6.11
C SER A 256 5.65 -28.21 -7.04
N SER A 257 4.86 -27.76 -8.02
CA SER A 257 4.24 -28.67 -9.01
C SER A 257 5.28 -29.29 -9.94
N GLY A 258 6.28 -28.52 -10.39
CA GLY A 258 7.37 -29.06 -11.23
C GLY A 258 8.21 -30.10 -10.50
N ALA A 259 8.50 -29.90 -9.21
CA ALA A 259 9.23 -30.89 -8.42
C ALA A 259 8.44 -32.20 -8.23
N ALA A 260 7.12 -32.12 -8.01
CA ALA A 260 6.27 -33.30 -7.91
C ALA A 260 6.20 -34.09 -9.23
N GLU A 261 6.20 -33.39 -10.37
CA GLU A 261 6.20 -34.01 -11.69
C GLU A 261 7.53 -34.72 -11.98
N LEU A 262 8.67 -34.11 -11.62
CA LEU A 262 9.99 -34.76 -11.73
C LEU A 262 10.11 -36.00 -10.85
N LEU A 263 9.54 -35.98 -9.64
CA LEU A 263 9.49 -37.15 -8.74
C LEU A 263 8.56 -38.24 -9.28
N SER A 264 7.51 -37.88 -10.01
CA SER A 264 6.59 -38.83 -10.65
C SER A 264 7.19 -39.51 -11.89
N ILE A 265 8.10 -38.83 -12.60
CA ILE A 265 8.78 -39.37 -13.79
C ILE A 265 9.97 -40.27 -13.42
N SER A 266 10.59 -40.05 -12.25
CA SER A 266 11.61 -40.95 -11.71
C SER A 266 10.97 -42.18 -11.07
N GLY A 267 10.69 -43.21 -11.88
CA GLY A 267 10.25 -44.53 -11.41
C GLY A 267 11.16 -45.16 -10.33
N PRO A 268 10.70 -46.24 -9.66
CA PRO A 268 11.13 -46.65 -8.30
C PRO A 268 12.55 -47.22 -8.13
N ALA A 269 13.51 -46.97 -9.01
CA ALA A 269 14.76 -47.75 -9.03
C ALA A 269 16.02 -47.10 -8.45
N ARG A 270 16.10 -45.80 -8.16
CA ARG A 270 17.37 -45.18 -7.70
C ARG A 270 17.15 -43.82 -7.01
N SER A 271 16.83 -43.77 -5.72
CA SER A 271 16.58 -42.48 -5.04
C SER A 271 16.81 -42.47 -3.52
N ILE A 272 18.07 -42.62 -3.09
CA ILE A 272 18.47 -42.25 -1.71
C ILE A 272 19.55 -41.15 -1.70
N GLU A 273 20.38 -41.00 -2.72
CA GLU A 273 21.46 -39.99 -2.71
C GLU A 273 21.08 -38.60 -3.23
N THR A 274 20.12 -38.46 -4.15
CA THR A 274 19.84 -37.17 -4.81
C THR A 274 18.93 -36.22 -4.04
N ALA A 275 18.13 -36.70 -3.08
CA ALA A 275 17.25 -35.85 -2.27
C ALA A 275 18.02 -34.98 -1.26
N SER A 276 19.27 -35.33 -0.93
CA SER A 276 20.12 -34.56 -0.02
C SER A 276 20.64 -33.26 -0.66
N ALA A 277 20.94 -33.28 -1.96
CA ALA A 277 21.54 -32.13 -2.65
C ALA A 277 20.52 -31.02 -2.97
N ALA A 278 19.28 -31.39 -3.33
CA ALA A 278 18.23 -30.40 -3.63
C ALA A 278 17.78 -29.59 -2.40
N ASN A 279 17.92 -30.15 -1.19
CA ASN A 279 17.62 -29.46 0.06
C ASN A 279 18.71 -28.44 0.46
N GLU A 280 19.98 -28.67 0.10
CA GLU A 280 21.05 -27.68 0.34
C GLU A 280 20.89 -26.46 -0.57
N GLU A 281 20.54 -26.65 -1.84
CA GLU A 281 20.40 -25.54 -2.79
C GLU A 281 19.21 -24.61 -2.42
N GLN A 282 18.09 -25.16 -1.95
CA GLN A 282 16.96 -24.37 -1.45
C GLN A 282 17.26 -23.63 -0.14
N MET A 283 18.15 -24.16 0.71
CA MET A 283 18.55 -23.49 1.94
C MET A 283 19.44 -22.29 1.66
N VAL A 284 20.33 -22.38 0.67
CA VAL A 284 21.22 -21.28 0.24
C VAL A 284 20.44 -20.13 -0.40
N GLU A 285 19.43 -20.43 -1.22
CA GLU A 285 18.60 -19.38 -1.85
C GLU A 285 17.73 -18.63 -0.82
N ALA A 286 17.21 -19.34 0.20
CA ALA A 286 16.49 -18.72 1.31
C ALA A 286 17.40 -17.84 2.20
N GLU A 287 18.66 -18.25 2.39
CA GLU A 287 19.66 -17.48 3.13
C GLU A 287 20.06 -16.20 2.36
N HIS A 288 20.16 -16.25 1.03
CA HIS A 288 20.42 -15.08 0.18
C HIS A 288 19.30 -14.02 0.24
N ILE A 289 18.04 -14.44 0.30
CA ILE A 289 16.89 -13.53 0.42
C ILE A 289 16.86 -12.86 1.81
N SER A 290 17.16 -13.63 2.88
CA SER A 290 17.26 -13.09 4.24
C SER A 290 18.43 -12.12 4.42
N ALA A 291 19.58 -12.41 3.79
CA ALA A 291 20.74 -11.52 3.81
C ALA A 291 20.48 -10.19 3.09
N TYR A 292 19.67 -10.19 2.02
CA TYR A 292 19.31 -8.97 1.30
C TYR A 292 18.32 -8.08 2.08
N GLU A 293 17.34 -8.66 2.75
CA GLU A 293 16.44 -7.92 3.66
C GLU A 293 17.18 -7.36 4.88
N GLY A 294 18.16 -8.11 5.41
CA GLY A 294 19.06 -7.63 6.46
C GLY A 294 20.02 -6.52 6.02
N SER A 295 20.44 -6.50 4.76
CA SER A 295 21.31 -5.44 4.20
C SER A 295 20.55 -4.12 4.00
N PHE A 296 19.25 -4.19 3.64
CA PHE A 296 18.39 -3.01 3.54
C PHE A 296 18.12 -2.35 4.91
N ALA A 297 18.07 -3.15 5.99
CA ALA A 297 17.98 -2.66 7.37
C ALA A 297 19.30 -2.05 7.91
N ARG A 298 20.42 -2.25 7.22
CA ARG A 298 21.75 -1.72 7.58
C ARG A 298 22.21 -0.53 6.73
N HIS A 299 21.33 0.11 5.98
CA HIS A 299 21.66 1.44 5.47
C HIS A 299 21.63 2.43 6.64
N PRO A 300 22.79 3.03 7.03
CA PRO A 300 22.80 4.05 8.06
C PRO A 300 21.91 5.19 7.59
N THR A 301 20.89 5.50 8.40
CA THR A 301 20.10 6.72 8.26
C THR A 301 21.08 7.89 8.21
N ALA A 302 21.10 8.57 7.06
CA ALA A 302 21.95 9.72 6.76
C ALA A 302 21.52 10.97 7.55
N ALA A 303 21.40 10.85 8.87
CA ALA A 303 21.03 11.94 9.77
C ALA A 303 22.24 12.48 10.57
N SER A 304 23.48 12.06 10.28
CA SER A 304 24.65 12.45 11.08
C SER A 304 25.98 12.54 10.32
N ALA A 305 25.98 12.91 9.03
CA ALA A 305 27.24 13.20 8.34
C ALA A 305 27.12 14.47 7.51
N GLY A 306 27.84 15.51 7.93
CA GLY A 306 28.08 16.69 7.12
C GLY A 306 28.67 16.26 5.78
N GLY A 307 27.91 16.50 4.71
CA GLY A 307 28.26 16.11 3.35
C GLY A 307 29.41 16.97 2.83
N THR A 308 30.63 16.45 2.88
CA THR A 308 31.68 16.86 1.95
C THR A 308 31.62 15.97 0.71
N ALA A 309 31.78 16.58 -0.46
CA ALA A 309 31.69 15.93 -1.77
C ALA A 309 32.70 14.78 -2.00
N GLU A 310 33.63 14.56 -1.07
CA GLU A 310 34.60 13.47 -1.10
C GLU A 310 33.99 12.10 -0.79
N GLY A 311 32.96 12.03 0.07
CA GLY A 311 32.33 10.74 0.43
C GLY A 311 31.63 10.06 -0.74
N VAL A 312 31.01 10.85 -1.63
CA VAL A 312 30.36 10.35 -2.85
C VAL A 312 31.39 9.89 -3.89
N ARG A 313 32.55 10.56 -3.99
CA ARG A 313 33.63 10.14 -4.89
C ARG A 313 34.31 8.84 -4.44
N ALA A 314 34.49 8.66 -3.13
CA ALA A 314 35.06 7.43 -2.57
C ALA A 314 34.16 6.21 -2.84
N TRP A 315 32.83 6.37 -2.72
CA TRP A 315 31.89 5.28 -2.99
C TRP A 315 31.84 4.88 -4.49
N VAL A 316 31.92 5.85 -5.40
CA VAL A 316 32.00 5.59 -6.85
C VAL A 316 33.32 4.92 -7.25
N ALA A 317 34.41 5.18 -6.53
CA ALA A 317 35.71 4.57 -6.80
C ALA A 317 35.81 3.10 -6.36
N THR A 318 35.05 2.68 -5.34
CA THR A 318 35.12 1.31 -4.78
C THR A 318 34.16 0.31 -5.42
N ASN A 319 33.18 0.76 -6.22
CA ASN A 319 32.24 -0.11 -6.92
C ASN A 319 32.47 -0.04 -8.44
N PRO A 320 33.40 -0.86 -8.99
CA PRO A 320 33.57 -0.95 -10.43
C PRO A 320 32.28 -1.44 -11.10
N ARG A 321 31.88 -0.78 -12.19
CA ARG A 321 30.77 -1.23 -13.05
C ARG A 321 31.04 -2.68 -13.48
N PRO A 322 30.05 -3.57 -13.44
CA PRO A 322 30.21 -4.91 -14.01
C PRO A 322 30.46 -4.75 -15.52
N ASP A 323 31.60 -5.28 -15.95
CA ASP A 323 32.11 -5.16 -17.31
C ASP A 323 31.12 -5.70 -18.35
N ALA A 324 30.85 -4.88 -19.36
CA ALA A 324 30.09 -5.23 -20.57
C ALA A 324 30.93 -6.09 -21.53
N GLY A 325 31.43 -7.23 -21.05
CA GLY A 325 32.33 -8.11 -21.80
C GLY A 325 31.88 -9.56 -21.72
N GLY A 326 30.86 -9.96 -22.48
CA GLY A 326 30.44 -11.36 -22.50
C GLY A 326 29.25 -11.71 -23.40
N GLU A 327 29.10 -11.07 -24.56
CA GLU A 327 27.91 -11.24 -25.41
C GLU A 327 28.22 -11.84 -26.80
N SER A 328 29.16 -12.79 -26.89
CA SER A 328 29.58 -13.39 -28.17
C SER A 328 29.46 -14.92 -28.28
N SER A 329 28.84 -15.63 -27.32
CA SER A 329 28.80 -17.11 -27.41
C SER A 329 27.47 -17.75 -27.00
N ARG A 330 26.34 -17.18 -27.45
CA ARG A 330 25.03 -17.86 -27.43
C ARG A 330 24.22 -17.54 -28.70
N ARG A 331 24.74 -17.94 -29.85
CA ARG A 331 23.94 -18.19 -31.06
C ARG A 331 24.34 -19.54 -31.61
N SER A 332 23.40 -20.50 -31.55
CA SER A 332 23.17 -21.59 -32.52
C SER A 332 22.71 -22.91 -31.90
N VAL A 333 21.64 -22.93 -31.09
CA VAL A 333 20.81 -24.14 -30.96
C VAL A 333 19.38 -23.70 -30.63
N LEU A 334 18.52 -23.60 -31.64
CA LEU A 334 17.07 -23.82 -31.61
C LEU A 334 16.52 -23.38 -32.97
N SER A 335 16.70 -24.27 -33.96
CA SER A 335 15.79 -24.36 -35.09
C SER A 335 14.70 -25.38 -34.72
N ASP A 336 13.50 -25.12 -35.23
CA ASP A 336 12.46 -26.08 -35.57
C ASP A 336 11.87 -26.93 -34.44
N ASP A 337 10.72 -26.49 -33.91
CA ASP A 337 9.48 -27.28 -33.88
C ASP A 337 8.39 -26.55 -33.08
N TYR A 338 7.54 -25.80 -33.79
CA TYR A 338 6.22 -25.44 -33.28
C TYR A 338 5.16 -26.12 -34.14
N PRO A 339 4.37 -27.06 -33.60
CA PRO A 339 3.22 -27.59 -34.31
C PRO A 339 2.09 -26.55 -34.36
N PRO A 340 1.30 -26.49 -35.45
CA PRO A 340 0.15 -25.61 -35.55
C PRO A 340 -1.01 -26.17 -34.72
N THR A 341 -1.38 -25.51 -33.63
CA THR A 341 -2.61 -25.85 -32.91
C THR A 341 -3.84 -25.23 -33.57
N TYR A 342 -4.81 -26.13 -33.74
CA TYR A 342 -6.04 -26.00 -34.50
C TYR A 342 -7.04 -24.99 -33.93
N LYS A 343 -7.80 -24.43 -34.89
CA LYS A 343 -9.14 -23.84 -34.79
C LYS A 343 -10.15 -24.66 -33.97
N SER A 344 -11.18 -23.93 -33.54
CA SER A 344 -12.59 -24.33 -33.38
C SER A 344 -13.07 -24.62 -31.96
N MET A 345 -13.84 -23.69 -31.40
CA MET A 345 -15.16 -23.99 -30.86
C MET A 345 -16.05 -22.74 -30.95
N GLY A 346 -16.97 -22.76 -31.90
CA GLY A 346 -18.24 -22.05 -31.79
C GLY A 346 -19.24 -22.94 -31.05
N GLY A 347 -20.10 -22.32 -30.24
CA GLY A 347 -21.25 -22.92 -29.60
C GLY A 347 -22.16 -21.82 -29.03
N PRO A 348 -23.50 -21.94 -29.15
CA PRO A 348 -24.41 -20.80 -29.16
C PRO A 348 -24.93 -20.41 -27.78
N LEU A 349 -25.27 -19.13 -27.64
CA LEU A 349 -26.36 -18.63 -26.79
C LEU A 349 -27.16 -17.60 -27.58
#